data_AF-A0A9X1X921-F1
#
_entry.id   AF-A0A9X1X921-F1
#
_cell.length_a   1.000
_cell.length_b   1.000
_cell.length_c   1.000
_cell.angle_alpha   90.00
_cell.angle_beta   90.00
_cell.angle_gamma   90.00
#
_symmetry.space_group_name_H-M   'P 1'
#
loop_
_entity.id
_entity.type
_entity.pdbx_description
1 polymer ?
#
loop_
_entity_poly.entity_id
_entity_poly.type
_entity_poly.pdbx_seq_one_letter_code
_entity_poly.pdbx_strand_id
1 'polypeptide(L)' 'MKNTESHYYIGRAISALANDPKIMEKSGQGVRIGDLAKEYGFTDIDGRYIYPFSI' A
#
# COMPACT_ATOMS: atom_id res chain seq x y z
N MET A 1 -11.29 -11.01 15.15
CA MET A 1 -10.55 -11.09 13.87
C MET A 1 -10.77 -9.80 13.10
N LYS A 2 -9.75 -8.96 12.93
CA LYS A 2 -9.66 -7.95 11.85
C LYS A 2 -8.17 -7.62 11.61
N ASN A 3 -7.42 -8.68 11.27
CA ASN A 3 -6.02 -8.56 10.85
C ASN A 3 -5.91 -8.39 9.32
N THR A 4 -7.02 -8.22 8.62
CA THR A 4 -7.06 -8.06 7.17
C THR A 4 -7.15 -6.58 6.81
N GLU A 5 -6.44 -6.18 5.77
CA GLU A 5 -6.55 -4.85 5.17
C GLU A 5 -7.95 -4.60 4.61
N SER A 6 -8.37 -3.34 4.59
CA SER A 6 -9.58 -2.95 3.88
C SER A 6 -9.33 -2.73 2.39
N HIS A 7 -10.38 -2.85 1.57
CA HIS A 7 -10.31 -2.46 0.15
C HIS A 7 -9.90 -0.99 -0.05
N TYR A 8 -10.16 -0.13 0.93
CA TYR A 8 -9.71 1.27 0.88
C TYR A 8 -8.19 1.38 0.99
N TYR A 9 -7.54 0.51 1.77
CA TYR A 9 -6.07 0.49 1.87
C TYR A 9 -5.42 0.16 0.53
N ILE A 10 -5.99 -0.82 -0.19
CA ILE A 10 -5.59 -1.18 -1.56
C ILE A 10 -5.82 0.00 -2.52
N GLY A 11 -7.01 0.62 -2.48
CA GLY A 11 -7.32 1.75 -3.34
C GLY A 11 -6.40 2.95 -3.13
N ARG A 12 -6.01 3.24 -1.89
CA ARG A 12 -5.02 4.28 -1.57
C ARG A 12 -3.63 3.96 -2.14
N ALA A 13 -3.22 2.70 -2.12
CA ALA A 13 -1.97 2.26 -2.74
C ALA A 13 -1.97 2.49 -4.25
N ILE A 14 -3.07 2.14 -4.93
CA ILE A 14 -3.25 2.39 -6.36
C ILE A 14 -3.21 3.89 -6.66
N SER A 15 -3.93 4.70 -5.87
CA SER A 15 -3.93 6.15 -6.01
C SER A 15 -2.53 6.74 -5.80
N ALA A 16 -1.77 6.26 -4.82
CA ALA A 16 -0.41 6.72 -4.56
C ALA A 16 0.54 6.40 -5.73
N LEU A 17 0.50 5.16 -6.24
CA LEU A 17 1.27 4.75 -7.41
C LEU A 17 0.91 5.59 -8.63
N ALA A 18 -0.37 5.78 -8.91
CA ALA A 18 -0.84 6.56 -10.06
C ALA A 18 -0.42 8.04 -10.02
N ASN A 19 -0.15 8.57 -8.82
CA ASN A 19 0.35 9.93 -8.65
C ASN A 19 1.89 10.01 -8.54
N ASP A 20 2.60 8.89 -8.51
CA ASP A 20 4.06 8.88 -8.46
C ASP A 20 4.66 9.20 -9.84
N PRO A 21 5.37 10.32 -10.01
CA PRO A 21 6.05 10.65 -11.27
C PRO A 21 7.09 9.60 -11.70
N LYS A 22 7.55 8.77 -10.76
CA LYS A 22 8.55 7.71 -10.96
C LYS A 22 7.92 6.31 -10.98
N ILE A 23 6.61 6.18 -11.20
CA ILE A 23 5.91 4.87 -11.23
C ILE A 23 6.58 3.84 -12.17
N MET A 24 7.20 4.30 -13.26
CA MET A 24 7.94 3.43 -14.19
C MET A 24 9.12 2.70 -13.53
N GLU A 25 9.77 3.29 -12.51
CA GLU A 25 10.85 2.64 -11.75
C GLU A 25 10.35 1.40 -10.99
N LYS A 26 9.06 1.34 -10.67
CA LYS A 26 8.41 0.24 -9.92
C LYS A 26 7.77 -0.80 -10.85
N SER A 27 7.82 -0.60 -12.16
CA SER A 27 7.25 -1.54 -13.14
C SER A 27 8.01 -2.87 -13.15
N GLY A 28 7.28 -3.96 -13.40
CA GLY A 28 7.85 -5.32 -13.45
C GLY A 28 8.18 -5.93 -12.08
N GLN A 29 7.83 -5.25 -10.98
CA GLN A 29 8.07 -5.72 -9.62
C GLN A 29 6.75 -6.03 -8.92
N GLY A 30 6.75 -7.08 -8.09
CA GLY A 30 5.68 -7.31 -7.12
C GLY A 30 5.88 -6.38 -5.93
N VAL A 31 5.01 -5.37 -5.79
CA VAL A 31 5.05 -4.42 -4.67
C VAL A 31 4.04 -4.82 -3.60
N ARG A 32 4.41 -4.68 -2.32
CA ARG A 32 3.52 -4.95 -1.19
C ARG A 32 2.87 -3.65 -0.72
N ILE A 33 1.57 -3.69 -0.45
CA ILE A 33 0.80 -2.51 -0.06
C ILE A 33 1.32 -1.88 1.24
N GLY A 34 1.70 -2.69 2.24
CA GLY A 34 2.29 -2.19 3.47
C GLY A 34 3.60 -1.42 3.28
N ASP A 35 4.41 -1.82 2.29
CA ASP A 35 5.65 -1.11 1.95
C ASP A 35 5.32 0.23 1.27
N LEU A 36 4.37 0.24 0.33
CA LEU A 36 3.88 1.45 -0.32
C LEU A 36 3.21 2.43 0.66
N ALA A 37 2.48 1.90 1.64
CA ALA A 37 1.85 2.69 2.69
C ALA A 37 2.89 3.50 3.47
N LYS A 38 3.99 2.84 3.86
CA LYS A 38 5.11 3.50 4.54
C LYS A 38 5.85 4.47 3.62
N GLU A 39 6.04 4.12 2.36
CA GLU A 39 6.74 4.95 1.37
C GLU A 39 5.98 6.23 1.04
N TYR A 40 4.68 6.13 0.78
CA TYR A 40 3.83 7.26 0.37
C TYR A 40 3.04 7.90 1.53
N GLY A 41 3.17 7.37 2.75
CA GLY A 41 2.60 7.97 3.97
C GLY A 41 1.09 7.88 4.08
N PHE A 42 0.48 6.76 3.66
CA PHE A 42 -0.95 6.51 3.85
C PHE A 42 -1.22 5.36 4.81
N THR A 43 -2.37 5.40 5.47
CA THR A 43 -2.84 4.34 6.38
C THR A 43 -4.15 3.74 5.88
N ASP A 44 -4.56 2.62 6.48
CA ASP A 44 -5.92 2.10 6.34
C ASP A 44 -6.93 3.09 6.97
N ILE A 45 -8.22 2.86 6.74
CA ILE A 45 -9.33 3.70 7.22
C ILE A 45 -9.40 3.80 8.74
N ASP A 46 -8.81 2.84 9.45
CA ASP A 46 -8.72 2.82 10.90
C ASP A 46 -7.40 3.39 11.44
N GLY A 47 -6.58 3.99 10.57
CA GLY A 47 -5.33 4.66 10.94
C GLY A 47 -4.12 3.72 11.07
N ARG A 48 -4.27 2.42 10.83
CA ARG A 48 -3.15 1.48 10.95
C ARG A 48 -2.31 1.39 9.68
N TYR A 49 -1.03 1.14 9.87
CA TYR A 49 -0.19 0.49 8.87
C TYR A 49 -0.40 -1.01 8.99
N ILE A 50 -0.84 -1.65 7.91
CA ILE A 50 -0.93 -3.10 7.83
C ILE A 50 0.38 -3.60 7.24
N TYR A 51 1.18 -4.27 8.06
CA TYR A 51 2.41 -4.92 7.61
C TYR A 51 2.07 -6.24 6.93
N PRO A 52 2.78 -6.59 5.84
CA PRO A 52 2.57 -7.86 5.18
C PRO A 52 2.83 -9.01 6.15
N PHE A 53 1.98 -10.02 6.12
CA PHE A 53 2.22 -11.26 6.84
C PHE A 53 3.51 -11.89 6.30
N SER A 54 4.51 -12.08 7.17
CA SER A 54 5.60 -13.01 6.88
C SER A 54 5.05 -14.42 6.97
N ILE A 55 5.03 -15.12 5.84
CA ILE A 55 4.83 -16.58 5.78
C ILE A 55 6.15 -17.26 6.15
#